data_AF-A0A924DJM5-F1
#
_entry.id   AF-A0A924DJM5-F1
#
_cell.length_a   1.000
_cell.length_b   1.000
_cell.length_c   1.000
_cell.angle_alpha   90.00
_cell.angle_beta   90.00
_cell.angle_gamma   90.00
#
_symmetry.space_group_name_H-M   'P 1'
#
loop_
_entity.id
_entity.type
_entity.pdbx_description
1 polymer ?
#
loop_
_entity_poly.entity_id
_entity_poly.type
_entity_poly.pdbx_seq_one_letter_code
_entity_poly.pdbx_strand_id
1 'polypeptide(L)'
;MTNQSSIPYRYLCCSCPAADGLPGKYAAKNNAQLITQAFHVDYWNRLRWVDSFSSARYRDRQREYASLTKESFFYTLHLIINGTRGFAGSNKAKIETALENALKEKSALPVSIDQVHTTCNFFSINYHPDHLYKNTSLHAALAQKQVYTF
;
A
#
# COMPACT_ATOMS: atom_id res chain seq x y z
N MET A 1 -15.05 5.44 -33.00
CA MET A 1 -15.06 4.05 -32.51
C MET A 1 -13.61 3.58 -32.43
N THR A 2 -12.90 3.93 -31.35
CA THR A 2 -11.47 3.61 -31.23
C THR A 2 -11.28 2.32 -30.45
N ASN A 3 -11.00 1.30 -31.26
CA ASN A 3 -10.30 0.04 -31.02
C ASN A 3 -9.86 -0.27 -29.58
N GLN A 4 -10.49 -1.28 -28.99
CA GLN A 4 -10.07 -1.97 -27.78
C GLN A 4 -8.73 -2.68 -28.04
N SER A 5 -7.62 -1.99 -27.76
CA SER A 5 -6.29 -2.59 -27.75
C SER A 5 -6.23 -3.67 -26.67
N SER A 6 -6.30 -4.92 -27.13
CA SER A 6 -5.84 -6.16 -26.48
C SER A 6 -5.00 -5.93 -25.22
N ILE A 7 -5.62 -6.11 -24.05
CA ILE A 7 -4.89 -6.29 -22.80
C ILE A 7 -4.18 -7.65 -22.96
N PRO A 8 -2.84 -7.70 -23.06
CA PRO A 8 -2.15 -8.98 -23.14
C PRO A 8 -2.45 -9.74 -21.85
N TYR A 9 -2.53 -11.07 -21.92
CA TYR A 9 -2.84 -12.04 -20.86
C TYR A 9 -1.86 -12.03 -19.65
N ARG A 10 -1.41 -10.85 -19.20
CA ARG A 10 -0.31 -10.63 -18.26
C ARG A 10 -0.74 -10.14 -16.88
N TYR A 11 -2.01 -9.81 -16.72
CA TYR A 11 -2.60 -9.53 -15.41
C TYR A 11 -3.70 -10.57 -15.18
N LEU A 12 -3.42 -11.59 -14.36
CA LEU A 12 -4.47 -12.54 -13.90
C LEU A 12 -5.57 -11.85 -13.08
N CYS A 13 -5.37 -10.58 -12.76
CA CYS A 13 -6.32 -9.69 -12.12
C CYS A 13 -6.63 -8.53 -13.09
N CYS A 14 -7.79 -8.59 -13.75
CA CYS A 14 -8.25 -7.56 -14.71
C CYS A 14 -8.39 -6.17 -14.06
N SER A 15 -8.50 -6.09 -12.73
CA SER A 15 -8.55 -4.85 -11.96
C SER A 15 -7.17 -4.32 -11.54
N CYS A 16 -6.08 -5.08 -11.74
CA CYS A 16 -4.75 -4.73 -11.26
C CYS A 16 -4.05 -3.58 -12.02
N PRO A 17 -4.26 -3.34 -13.32
CA PRO A 17 -3.75 -2.12 -13.94
C PRO A 17 -4.40 -0.84 -13.36
N ALA A 18 -5.67 -0.91 -12.97
CA ALA A 18 -6.35 0.16 -12.24
C ALA A 18 -5.85 0.25 -10.78
N ALA A 19 -5.33 -0.85 -10.23
CA ALA A 19 -4.70 -0.95 -8.92
C ALA A 19 -3.38 -0.21 -8.86
N ASP A 20 -2.47 -0.53 -9.77
CA ASP A 20 -1.11 -0.02 -9.76
C ASP A 20 -1.10 1.50 -9.96
N GLY A 21 -2.07 2.01 -10.74
CA GLY A 21 -2.25 3.44 -10.93
C GLY A 21 -2.87 4.18 -9.73
N LEU A 22 -3.51 3.50 -8.78
CA LEU A 22 -4.28 4.16 -7.72
C LEU A 22 -3.37 4.74 -6.61
N PRO A 23 -2.37 4.02 -6.06
CA PRO A 23 -1.31 4.62 -5.25
C PRO A 23 -0.59 5.75 -6.00
N GLY A 24 -0.31 5.57 -7.29
CA GLY A 24 0.31 6.59 -8.14
C GLY A 24 -0.55 7.87 -8.26
N LYS A 25 -1.88 7.74 -8.38
CA LYS A 25 -2.81 8.87 -8.42
C LYS A 25 -2.82 9.66 -7.11
N TYR A 26 -2.80 8.98 -5.97
CA TYR A 26 -2.75 9.66 -4.67
C TYR A 26 -1.36 10.24 -4.37
N ALA A 27 -0.28 9.54 -4.76
CA ALA A 27 1.08 10.06 -4.66
C ALA A 27 1.31 11.29 -5.55
N ALA A 28 0.74 11.31 -6.76
CA ALA A 28 0.84 12.41 -7.71
C ALA A 28 0.09 13.68 -7.27
N LYS A 29 -0.80 13.60 -6.26
CA LYS A 29 -1.44 14.79 -5.68
C LYS A 29 -0.46 15.69 -4.91
N ASN A 30 0.83 15.31 -4.80
CA ASN A 30 1.89 16.06 -4.09
C ASN A 30 1.47 16.51 -2.67
N ASN A 31 0.63 15.72 -2.00
CA ASN A 31 0.28 15.98 -0.62
C ASN A 31 1.32 15.31 0.27
N ALA A 32 2.17 16.13 0.91
CA ALA A 32 3.23 15.67 1.80
C ALA A 32 2.72 14.84 3.00
N GLN A 33 1.43 14.90 3.31
CA GLN A 33 0.80 14.11 4.37
C GLN A 33 0.42 12.69 3.93
N LEU A 34 0.53 12.36 2.63
CA LEU A 34 0.18 11.04 2.11
C LEU A 34 1.42 10.20 1.86
N ILE A 35 1.50 9.05 2.53
CA ILE A 35 2.49 8.01 2.28
C ILE A 35 1.76 6.79 1.71
N THR A 36 1.97 6.51 0.43
CA THR A 36 1.35 5.38 -0.26
C THR A 36 2.32 4.21 -0.37
N GLN A 37 1.81 2.99 -0.15
CA GLN A 37 2.58 1.76 -0.25
C GLN A 37 1.76 0.73 -1.04
N ALA A 38 2.43 -0.01 -1.93
CA ALA A 38 1.83 -1.09 -2.71
C ALA A 38 2.42 -2.43 -2.28
N PHE A 39 1.56 -3.42 -2.07
CA PHE A 39 1.94 -4.75 -1.60
C PHE A 39 1.35 -5.81 -2.53
N HIS A 40 2.21 -6.48 -3.29
CA HIS A 40 1.79 -7.44 -4.31
C HIS A 40 1.58 -8.83 -3.69
N VAL A 41 0.35 -9.30 -3.65
CA VAL A 41 0.01 -10.60 -3.07
C VAL A 41 0.39 -11.75 -4.00
N ASP A 42 0.82 -12.87 -3.44
CA ASP A 42 1.35 -14.00 -4.21
C ASP A 42 0.28 -14.98 -4.72
N TYR A 43 -0.95 -14.94 -4.21
CA TYR A 43 -1.99 -15.93 -4.55
C TYR A 43 -2.55 -15.79 -5.98
N TRP A 44 -2.13 -14.77 -6.73
CA TRP A 44 -2.38 -14.65 -8.17
C TRP A 44 -1.31 -15.34 -9.02
N ASN A 45 -0.16 -15.70 -8.46
CA ASN A 45 0.90 -16.40 -9.17
C ASN A 45 0.39 -17.77 -9.63
N ARG A 46 0.44 -18.03 -10.95
CA ARG A 46 -0.04 -19.29 -11.54
C ARG A 46 0.74 -19.64 -12.79
N LEU A 47 0.88 -20.95 -13.02
CA LEU A 47 1.49 -21.53 -14.22
C LEU A 47 2.88 -20.92 -14.51
N ARG A 48 2.96 -20.07 -15.55
CA ARG A 48 4.17 -19.44 -16.08
C ARG A 48 4.28 -17.95 -15.76
N TRP A 49 3.37 -17.41 -14.95
CA TRP A 49 3.40 -16.01 -14.53
C TRP A 49 3.59 -15.91 -13.02
N VAL A 50 4.67 -15.24 -12.64
CA VAL A 50 5.02 -14.92 -11.26
C VAL A 50 5.33 -13.43 -11.23
N ASP A 51 4.61 -12.69 -10.40
CA ASP A 51 4.91 -11.28 -10.18
C ASP A 51 6.19 -11.16 -9.34
N SER A 52 7.23 -10.53 -9.90
CA SER A 52 8.53 -10.35 -9.25
C SER A 52 8.47 -9.47 -7.99
N PHE A 53 7.40 -8.67 -7.83
CA PHE A 53 7.15 -7.87 -6.64
C PHE A 53 6.28 -8.61 -5.61
N SER A 54 5.74 -9.78 -5.95
CA SER A 54 4.84 -10.50 -5.07
C SER A 54 5.55 -11.22 -3.93
N SER A 55 4.88 -11.34 -2.79
CA SER A 55 5.39 -12.10 -1.64
C SER A 55 4.27 -12.69 -0.80
N ALA A 56 4.48 -13.89 -0.26
CA ALA A 56 3.63 -14.50 0.77
C ALA A 56 3.44 -13.57 1.98
N ARG A 57 4.47 -12.81 2.35
CA ARG A 57 4.41 -11.83 3.44
C ARG A 57 3.34 -10.75 3.21
N TYR A 58 3.11 -10.37 1.96
CA TYR A 58 2.12 -9.36 1.59
C TYR A 58 0.69 -9.90 1.62
N ARG A 59 0.50 -11.16 1.22
CA ARG A 59 -0.76 -11.87 1.45
C ARG A 59 -1.05 -12.00 2.95
N ASP A 60 -0.06 -12.40 3.75
CA ASP A 60 -0.25 -12.61 5.18
C ASP A 60 -0.57 -11.29 5.89
N ARG A 61 0.06 -10.18 5.48
CA ARG A 61 -0.31 -8.81 5.91
C ARG A 61 -1.75 -8.45 5.54
N GLN A 62 -2.21 -8.78 4.33
CA GLN A 62 -3.60 -8.56 3.94
C GLN A 62 -4.58 -9.37 4.81
N ARG A 63 -4.20 -10.60 5.16
CA ARG A 63 -4.99 -11.45 6.06
C ARG A 63 -5.11 -10.86 7.46
N GLU A 64 -4.01 -10.33 7.99
CA GLU A 64 -4.02 -9.62 9.28
C GLU A 64 -5.00 -8.44 9.26
N TYR A 65 -4.94 -7.60 8.23
CA TYR A 65 -5.89 -6.49 8.10
C TYR A 65 -7.34 -6.94 7.94
N ALA A 66 -7.62 -7.96 7.13
CA ALA A 66 -8.97 -8.49 7.00
C ALA A 66 -9.52 -9.00 8.35
N SER A 67 -8.67 -9.59 9.19
CA SER A 67 -9.05 -9.99 10.56
C SER A 67 -9.37 -8.77 11.43
N LEU A 68 -8.56 -7.71 11.35
CA LEU A 68 -8.77 -6.47 12.11
C LEU A 68 -10.04 -5.72 11.66
N THR A 69 -10.33 -5.73 10.36
CA THR A 69 -11.49 -5.04 9.76
C THR A 69 -12.75 -5.91 9.71
N LYS A 70 -12.67 -7.17 10.19
CA LYS A 70 -13.75 -8.16 10.18
C LYS A 70 -14.29 -8.46 8.78
N GLU A 71 -13.42 -8.44 7.78
CA GLU A 71 -13.76 -8.79 6.41
C GLU A 71 -13.79 -10.31 6.23
N SER A 72 -14.83 -10.81 5.55
CA SER A 72 -15.06 -12.26 5.38
C SER A 72 -14.34 -12.88 4.18
N PHE A 73 -13.73 -12.07 3.32
CA PHE A 73 -13.03 -12.54 2.12
C PHE A 73 -11.88 -11.61 1.72
N PHE A 74 -10.84 -12.18 1.10
CA PHE A 74 -9.74 -11.42 0.50
C PHE A 74 -10.11 -11.01 -0.93
N TYR A 75 -9.78 -9.78 -1.29
CA TYR A 75 -9.96 -9.28 -2.65
C TYR A 75 -8.82 -8.33 -3.02
N THR A 76 -8.55 -8.21 -4.31
CA THR A 76 -7.75 -7.14 -4.87
C THR A 76 -8.64 -6.36 -5.84
N LEU A 77 -8.77 -5.05 -5.72
CA LEU A 77 -8.02 -4.10 -4.90
C LEU A 77 -8.54 -3.92 -3.47
N HIS A 78 -7.68 -4.16 -2.47
CA HIS A 78 -7.96 -3.85 -1.07
C HIS A 78 -7.05 -2.72 -0.59
N LEU A 79 -7.64 -1.58 -0.26
CA LEU A 79 -6.95 -0.43 0.32
C LEU A 79 -7.20 -0.36 1.82
N ILE A 80 -6.14 -0.08 2.58
CA ILE A 80 -6.20 0.18 4.01
C ILE A 80 -5.76 1.62 4.28
N ILE A 81 -6.58 2.40 4.98
CA ILE A 81 -6.22 3.77 5.41
C ILE A 81 -5.88 3.77 6.90
N ASN A 82 -4.69 4.26 7.26
CA ASN A 82 -4.15 4.32 8.63
C ASN A 82 -4.27 3.02 9.44
N GLY A 83 -4.30 1.87 8.76
CA GLY A 83 -4.42 0.56 9.41
C GLY A 83 -5.80 0.24 10.01
N THR A 84 -6.81 1.08 9.82
CA THR A 84 -8.09 0.97 10.56
C THR A 84 -9.25 0.42 9.74
N ARG A 85 -9.35 0.79 8.46
CA ARG A 85 -10.48 0.41 7.60
C ARG A 85 -10.03 -0.02 6.21
N GLY A 86 -10.68 -1.07 5.72
CA GLY A 86 -10.53 -1.62 4.39
C GLY A 86 -11.55 -1.10 3.39
N PHE A 87 -11.09 -0.92 2.15
CA PHE A 87 -11.90 -0.42 1.04
C PHE A 87 -11.62 -1.20 -0.23
N ALA A 88 -12.68 -1.56 -0.95
CA ALA A 88 -12.60 -1.98 -2.34
C ALA A 88 -12.12 -0.81 -3.21
N GLY A 89 -11.06 -1.02 -3.99
CA GLY A 89 -10.49 0.01 -4.88
C GLY A 89 -11.46 0.54 -5.93
N SER A 90 -12.56 -0.18 -6.21
CA SER A 90 -13.65 0.29 -7.06
C SER A 90 -14.49 1.40 -6.42
N ASN A 91 -14.51 1.52 -5.08
CA ASN A 91 -15.35 2.47 -4.36
C ASN A 91 -14.63 3.80 -4.09
N LYS A 92 -14.37 4.55 -5.17
CA LYS A 92 -13.63 5.82 -5.14
C LYS A 92 -14.22 6.83 -4.16
N ALA A 93 -15.54 7.02 -4.17
CA ALA A 93 -16.20 7.99 -3.30
C ALA A 93 -15.96 7.68 -1.82
N LYS A 94 -16.09 6.41 -1.39
CA LYS A 94 -15.80 6.02 0.00
C LYS A 94 -14.33 6.23 0.36
N ILE A 95 -13.42 5.92 -0.57
CA ILE A 95 -11.97 6.12 -0.36
C ILE A 95 -11.65 7.61 -0.20
N GLU A 96 -12.19 8.47 -1.07
CA GLU A 96 -11.95 9.91 -1.02
C GLU A 96 -12.49 10.53 0.27
N THR A 97 -13.71 10.21 0.67
CA THR A 97 -14.27 10.66 1.95
C THR A 97 -13.44 10.17 3.14
N ALA A 98 -13.03 8.89 3.13
CA ALA A 98 -12.21 8.34 4.22
C ALA A 98 -10.83 9.00 4.29
N LEU A 99 -10.23 9.30 3.14
CA LEU A 99 -8.95 9.99 3.03
C LEU A 99 -9.04 11.43 3.54
N GLU A 100 -10.08 12.17 3.14
CA GLU A 100 -10.31 13.54 3.62
C GLU A 100 -10.51 13.59 5.14
N ASN A 101 -11.20 12.61 5.71
CA ASN A 101 -11.36 12.52 7.16
C ASN A 101 -10.02 12.19 7.84
N ALA A 102 -9.30 11.20 7.32
CA ALA A 102 -7.99 10.82 7.86
C ALA A 102 -6.96 11.95 7.82
N LEU A 103 -7.00 12.81 6.80
CA LEU A 103 -6.13 13.99 6.68
C LEU A 103 -6.46 15.11 7.68
N LYS A 104 -7.66 15.11 8.26
CA LYS A 104 -8.06 16.08 9.30
C LYS A 104 -7.77 15.55 10.71
N GLU A 105 -7.58 14.25 10.86
CA GLU A 105 -7.28 13.62 12.14
C GLU A 105 -5.82 13.87 12.53
N LYS A 106 -5.59 14.27 13.79
CA LYS A 106 -4.23 14.37 14.33
C LYS A 106 -3.72 12.96 14.61
N SER A 107 -2.48 12.66 14.18
CA SER A 107 -1.84 11.39 14.53
C SER A 107 -1.80 11.19 16.04
N ALA A 108 -2.27 10.04 16.52
CA ALA A 108 -2.19 9.69 17.93
C ALA A 108 -0.75 9.39 18.37
N LEU A 109 0.12 9.01 17.42
CA LEU A 109 1.50 8.58 17.63
C LEU A 109 2.40 9.24 16.57
N PRO A 110 2.73 10.53 16.69
CA PRO A 110 3.69 11.16 15.79
C PRO A 110 5.06 10.48 15.94
N VAL A 111 5.67 10.17 14.80
CA VAL A 111 7.04 9.65 14.72
C VAL A 111 7.81 10.61 13.83
N SER A 112 8.88 11.18 14.38
CA SER A 112 9.80 12.03 13.64
C SER A 112 11.04 11.22 13.25
N ILE A 113 11.53 11.47 12.03
CA ILE A 113 12.82 10.97 11.57
C ILE A 113 13.81 12.12 11.70
N ASP A 114 14.81 11.96 12.56
CA ASP A 114 15.73 13.04 12.88
C ASP A 114 16.92 13.07 11.92
N GLN A 115 17.45 11.89 11.60
CA GLN A 115 18.64 11.75 10.78
C GLN A 115 18.56 10.50 9.92
N VAL A 116 18.89 10.67 8.65
CA VAL A 116 19.14 9.58 7.71
C VAL A 116 20.61 9.67 7.31
N HIS A 117 21.42 8.73 7.79
CA HIS A 117 22.82 8.65 7.40
C HIS A 117 22.97 7.54 6.37
N THR A 118 23.50 7.87 5.20
CA THR A 118 23.65 6.92 4.10
C THR A 118 25.12 6.80 3.74
N THR A 119 25.60 5.58 3.68
CA THR A 119 26.92 5.19 3.18
C THR A 119 26.74 4.39 1.89
N CYS A 120 27.84 3.96 1.27
CA CYS A 120 27.78 3.13 0.07
C CYS A 120 27.01 1.80 0.28
N ASN A 121 27.03 1.25 1.50
CA ASN A 121 26.53 -0.11 1.78
C ASN A 121 25.39 -0.16 2.80
N PHE A 122 25.18 0.92 3.57
CA PHE A 122 24.20 0.96 4.65
C PHE A 122 23.53 2.33 4.71
N PHE A 123 22.26 2.33 5.08
CA PHE A 123 21.59 3.53 5.59
C PHE A 123 21.13 3.27 7.03
N SER A 124 21.21 4.29 7.87
CA SER A 124 20.70 4.27 9.24
C SER A 124 19.69 5.39 9.41
N ILE A 125 18.57 5.07 10.06
CA ILE A 125 17.49 6.01 10.37
C ILE A 125 17.41 6.11 11.89
N ASN A 126 17.59 7.33 12.40
CA ASN A 126 17.26 7.64 13.79
C ASN A 126 15.82 8.19 13.83
N TYR A 127 15.01 7.63 14.72
CA TYR A 127 13.63 8.07 14.93
C TYR A 127 13.40 8.38 16.41
N HIS A 128 12.58 9.40 16.68
CA HIS A 128 12.21 9.79 18.02
C HIS A 128 10.68 9.79 18.13
N PRO A 129 10.07 8.81 18.83
CA PRO A 129 8.65 8.89 19.18
C PRO A 129 8.47 9.88 20.33
N ASP A 130 7.45 10.73 20.29
CA ASP A 130 7.16 11.67 21.39
C ASP A 130 6.88 10.91 22.70
N HIS A 131 6.24 9.73 22.60
CA HIS A 131 5.94 8.84 23.72
C HIS A 131 6.03 7.36 23.29
N LEU A 132 6.61 6.52 24.14
CA LEU A 132 6.59 5.07 23.98
C LEU A 132 5.38 4.48 24.72
N TYR A 133 4.42 3.97 23.96
CA TYR A 133 3.24 3.32 24.51
C TYR A 133 3.47 1.82 24.66
N LYS A 134 2.89 1.21 25.71
CA LYS A 134 2.92 -0.25 25.86
C LYS A 134 2.16 -0.89 24.70
N ASN A 135 2.65 -2.05 24.23
CA ASN A 135 2.05 -2.84 23.14
C ASN A 135 2.04 -2.15 21.77
N THR A 136 2.98 -1.24 21.51
CA THR A 136 3.20 -0.71 20.15
C THR A 136 4.34 -1.44 19.46
N SER A 137 4.22 -1.59 18.15
CA SER A 137 5.26 -2.13 17.28
C SER A 137 5.67 -1.08 16.27
N LEU A 138 6.98 -0.90 16.08
CA LEU A 138 7.50 -0.08 15.00
C LEU A 138 7.55 -0.91 13.72
N HIS A 139 6.90 -0.42 12.67
CA HIS A 139 7.00 -1.00 11.34
C HIS A 139 7.79 -0.05 10.44
N ALA A 140 8.84 -0.56 9.80
CA ALA A 140 9.57 0.14 8.75
C ALA A 140 9.38 -0.59 7.43
N ALA A 141 9.25 0.18 6.34
CA ALA A 141 9.14 -0.35 4.99
C ALA A 141 10.12 0.39 4.08
N LEU A 142 10.91 -0.38 3.34
CA LEU A 142 11.69 0.14 2.22
C LEU A 142 10.85 -0.01 0.96
N ALA A 143 10.66 1.09 0.23
CA ALA A 143 9.84 1.13 -0.96
C ALA A 143 10.62 1.69 -2.15
N GLN A 144 10.44 1.08 -3.31
CA GLN A 144 10.95 1.61 -4.57
C GLN A 144 9.95 2.62 -5.14
N LYS A 145 10.39 3.85 -5.44
CA LYS A 145 9.51 4.95 -5.88
C LYS A 145 8.81 4.65 -7.22
N GLN A 146 9.49 3.94 -8.11
CA GLN A 146 8.99 3.57 -9.44
C GLN A 146 9.47 2.18 -9.78
N VAL A 147 8.55 1.34 -10.23
CA VAL A 147 8.84 -0.01 -10.72
C VAL A 147 8.30 -0.13 -12.14
N TYR A 148 9.05 -0.79 -13.01
CA TYR A 148 8.59 -1.11 -14.35
C TYR A 148 8.24 -2.59 -14.37
N THR A 149 6.98 -2.89 -14.67
CA THR A 149 6.52 -4.24 -14.97
C THR A 149 6.67 -4.45 -16.48
N PHE A 150 7.39 -5.50 -16.87
CA PHE A 150 7.66 -5.80 -18.27
C PHE A 150 6.47 -6.40 -18.98
#